data_AF-A0A358EJ49-F1
#
_entry.id   AF-A0A358EJ49-F1
#
_cell.length_a   1.000
_cell.length_b   1.000
_cell.length_c   1.000
_cell.angle_alpha   90.00
_cell.angle_beta   90.00
_cell.angle_gamma   90.00
#
_symmetry.space_group_name_H-M   'P 1'
#
loop_
_entity.id
_entity.type
_entity.pdbx_description
1 polymer ?
#
loop_
_entity_poly.entity_id
_entity_poly.type
_entity_poly.pdbx_seq_one_letter_code
_entity_poly.pdbx_strand_id
1 'polypeptide(L)'
;MHGVFYGVGLNHAKANNLHSFMEPLEPPASHHVKAAFGWIELGNVDEALAELDCIAPDLQSLLPVKASRLDCLIAGERWDDAVKLAAQLCVDYPDESGFWLHNAYATRRFEGGSIEAAYEILAPCVERFPEEWLIAYNVACYLCRMDRLSEAEAMLEIARLSGAERVDELAKEDEDLSALRKL
;
A
#
# COMPACT_ATOMS: atom_id res chain seq x y z
N MET A 1 -6.72 9.86 -12.56
CA MET A 1 -6.95 8.41 -12.75
C MET A 1 -6.79 7.74 -11.41
N HIS A 2 -7.75 6.89 -11.06
CA HIS A 2 -7.68 6.02 -9.89
C HIS A 2 -6.45 5.13 -10.02
N GLY A 3 -5.41 5.45 -9.23
CA GLY A 3 -4.18 4.68 -9.23
C GLY A 3 -4.50 3.21 -8.98
N VAL A 4 -3.95 2.37 -9.85
CA VAL A 4 -3.73 0.91 -9.89
C VAL A 4 -3.75 0.14 -8.55
N PHE A 5 -3.72 0.79 -7.40
CA PHE A 5 -3.81 0.18 -6.07
C PHE A 5 -5.15 -0.50 -5.78
N TYR A 6 -6.29 0.04 -6.23
CA TYR A 6 -7.61 -0.47 -5.80
C TYR A 6 -8.15 -1.65 -6.61
N GLY A 7 -7.61 -1.90 -7.81
CA GLY A 7 -8.15 -2.94 -8.71
C GLY A 7 -7.34 -4.24 -8.77
N VAL A 8 -6.03 -4.19 -8.52
CA VAL A 8 -5.13 -5.33 -8.82
C VAL A 8 -3.98 -5.48 -7.81
N GLY A 9 -3.61 -4.43 -7.07
CA GLY A 9 -2.38 -4.40 -6.27
C GLY A 9 -2.43 -5.08 -4.89
N LEU A 10 -3.48 -4.84 -4.10
CA LEU A 10 -3.57 -5.42 -2.74
C LEU A 10 -4.15 -6.84 -2.69
N ASN A 11 -4.83 -7.28 -3.76
CA ASN A 11 -5.29 -8.66 -3.87
C ASN A 11 -4.20 -9.63 -4.39
N HIS A 12 -3.11 -9.13 -4.99
CA HIS A 12 -2.13 -9.98 -5.70
C HIS A 12 -0.64 -9.78 -5.32
N ALA A 13 -0.27 -8.73 -4.60
CA ALA A 13 0.95 -8.76 -3.78
C ALA A 13 0.64 -9.62 -2.55
N LYS A 14 0.64 -10.95 -2.74
CA LYS A 14 0.44 -11.96 -1.69
C LYS A 14 -0.41 -11.44 -0.51
N ALA A 15 -1.71 -11.69 -0.60
CA ALA A 15 -2.51 -12.09 0.57
C ALA A 15 -1.83 -13.23 1.42
N ASN A 16 -0.66 -13.74 0.99
CA ASN A 16 0.15 -14.74 1.68
C ASN A 16 1.13 -14.19 2.73
N ASN A 17 0.95 -12.98 3.29
CA ASN A 17 1.61 -12.70 4.59
C ASN A 17 0.86 -11.79 5.56
N LEU A 18 -0.16 -11.02 5.13
CA LEU A 18 -1.05 -10.35 6.10
C LEU A 18 -1.86 -11.36 6.94
N HIS A 19 -2.01 -12.62 6.49
CA HIS A 19 -2.75 -13.63 7.24
C HIS A 19 -1.90 -14.57 8.12
N SER A 20 -0.56 -14.56 8.03
CA SER A 20 0.24 -15.65 8.62
C SER A 20 0.80 -15.39 10.03
N PHE A 21 0.70 -14.18 10.56
CA PHE A 21 1.30 -13.85 11.88
C PHE A 21 0.37 -13.11 12.84
N MET A 22 -0.90 -12.95 12.48
CA MET A 22 -1.84 -12.16 13.25
C MET A 22 -2.67 -13.09 14.13
N GLU A 23 -2.56 -12.93 15.45
CA GLU A 23 -3.48 -13.60 16.37
C GLU A 23 -4.92 -13.32 15.89
N PRO A 24 -5.73 -14.37 15.69
CA PRO A 24 -7.07 -14.19 15.17
C PRO A 24 -7.89 -13.37 16.17
N LEU A 25 -8.53 -12.31 15.69
CA LEU A 25 -9.47 -11.54 16.50
C LEU A 25 -10.69 -12.41 16.82
N GLU A 26 -11.00 -12.55 18.10
CA GLU A 26 -12.23 -13.21 18.53
C GLU A 26 -13.46 -12.33 18.23
N PRO A 27 -14.65 -12.92 17.98
CA PRO A 27 -15.88 -12.17 17.91
C PRO A 27 -16.14 -11.37 19.22
N PRO A 28 -16.69 -10.15 19.15
CA PRO A 28 -17.25 -9.51 17.96
C PRO A 28 -16.23 -8.73 17.10
N ALA A 29 -14.97 -8.59 17.52
CA ALA A 29 -14.00 -7.73 16.84
C ALA A 29 -13.72 -8.17 15.39
N SER A 30 -13.61 -9.49 15.14
CA SER A 30 -13.48 -10.01 13.77
C SER A 30 -14.70 -9.76 12.89
N HIS A 31 -15.90 -9.68 13.46
CA HIS A 31 -17.10 -9.34 12.69
C HIS A 31 -17.08 -7.87 12.24
N HIS A 32 -16.65 -6.96 13.11
CA HIS A 32 -16.48 -5.55 12.77
C HIS A 32 -15.41 -5.33 11.69
N VAL A 33 -14.25 -5.99 11.82
CA VAL A 33 -13.21 -5.95 10.77
C VAL A 33 -13.75 -6.47 9.43
N LYS A 34 -14.47 -7.60 9.44
CA LYS A 34 -15.09 -8.14 8.22
C LYS A 34 -16.13 -7.19 7.62
N ALA A 35 -16.96 -6.56 8.46
CA ALA A 35 -17.95 -5.58 8.02
C ALA A 35 -17.28 -4.35 7.40
N ALA A 36 -16.17 -3.87 7.98
CA ALA A 36 -15.40 -2.76 7.45
C ALA A 36 -14.91 -3.03 6.01
N PHE A 37 -14.37 -4.24 5.75
CA PHE A 37 -14.00 -4.62 4.38
C PHE A 37 -15.21 -4.70 3.43
N GLY A 38 -16.34 -5.22 3.90
CA GLY A 38 -17.58 -5.20 3.09
C GLY A 38 -18.04 -3.79 2.74
N TRP A 39 -17.88 -2.82 3.64
CA TRP A 39 -18.18 -1.42 3.38
C TRP A 39 -17.18 -0.77 2.40
N ILE A 40 -15.88 -1.09 2.49
CA ILE A 40 -14.87 -0.69 1.49
C ILE A 40 -15.27 -1.16 0.09
N GLU A 41 -15.70 -2.42 -0.07
CA GLU A 41 -16.10 -2.98 -1.37
C GLU A 41 -17.31 -2.25 -1.97
N LEU A 42 -18.16 -1.66 -1.13
CA LEU A 42 -19.29 -0.82 -1.54
C LEU A 42 -18.91 0.66 -1.74
N GLY A 43 -17.63 1.01 -1.58
CA GLY A 43 -17.12 2.37 -1.67
C GLY A 43 -17.52 3.26 -0.49
N ASN A 44 -17.94 2.68 0.63
CA ASN A 44 -18.44 3.44 1.78
C ASN A 44 -17.48 3.43 2.96
N VAL A 45 -16.51 4.33 2.93
CA VAL A 45 -15.39 4.30 3.87
C VAL A 45 -15.76 4.85 5.25
N ASP A 46 -16.72 5.77 5.35
CA ASP A 46 -17.13 6.32 6.63
C ASP A 46 -17.79 5.22 7.49
N GLU A 47 -18.62 4.38 6.90
CA GLU A 47 -19.21 3.21 7.55
C GLU A 47 -18.16 2.13 7.85
N ALA A 48 -17.15 1.97 6.99
CA ALA A 48 -16.04 1.06 7.27
C ALA A 48 -15.27 1.48 8.54
N LEU A 49 -14.97 2.78 8.68
CA LEU A 49 -14.33 3.32 9.88
C LEU A 49 -15.24 3.23 11.10
N ALA A 50 -16.54 3.46 10.94
CA ALA A 50 -17.52 3.35 12.03
C ALA A 50 -17.61 1.91 12.58
N GLU A 51 -17.49 0.88 11.72
CA GLU A 51 -17.40 -0.51 12.18
C GLU A 51 -16.14 -0.74 13.03
N LEU A 52 -15.00 -0.21 12.61
CA LEU A 52 -13.76 -0.33 13.40
C LEU A 52 -13.84 0.44 14.72
N ASP A 53 -14.59 1.55 14.78
CA ASP A 53 -14.82 2.30 16.01
C ASP A 53 -15.72 1.55 17.01
N CYS A 54 -16.49 0.55 16.57
CA CYS A 54 -17.26 -0.32 17.45
C CYS A 54 -16.39 -1.34 18.20
N ILE A 55 -15.13 -1.53 17.79
CA ILE A 55 -14.20 -2.45 18.45
C ILE A 55 -13.78 -1.90 19.81
N ALA A 56 -13.76 -2.77 20.83
CA ALA A 56 -13.44 -2.40 22.21
C ALA A 56 -12.09 -1.64 22.31
N PRO A 57 -11.98 -0.60 23.17
CA PRO A 57 -10.79 0.26 23.21
C PRO A 57 -9.46 -0.44 23.47
N ASP A 58 -9.47 -1.53 24.25
CA ASP A 58 -8.30 -2.36 24.54
C ASP A 58 -7.80 -3.18 23.34
N LEU A 59 -8.67 -3.40 22.35
CA LEU A 59 -8.32 -4.12 21.12
C LEU A 59 -7.89 -3.17 19.98
N GLN A 60 -8.16 -1.87 20.08
CA GLN A 60 -7.85 -0.88 19.02
C GLN A 60 -6.35 -0.80 18.70
N SER A 61 -5.48 -1.09 19.67
CA SER A 61 -4.02 -1.09 19.47
C SER A 61 -3.49 -2.38 18.83
N LEU A 62 -4.30 -3.42 18.70
CA LEU A 62 -3.89 -4.68 18.08
C LEU A 62 -3.62 -4.46 16.59
N LEU A 63 -2.57 -5.12 16.09
CA LEU A 63 -2.16 -5.00 14.69
C LEU A 63 -3.30 -5.23 13.68
N PRO A 64 -4.18 -6.25 13.84
CA PRO A 64 -5.30 -6.44 12.91
C PRO A 64 -6.24 -5.25 12.80
N VAL A 65 -6.53 -4.59 13.91
CA VAL A 65 -7.41 -3.42 13.92
C VAL A 65 -6.70 -2.21 13.29
N LYS A 66 -5.43 -1.98 13.65
CA LYS A 66 -4.62 -0.90 13.05
C LYS A 66 -4.43 -1.08 11.54
N ALA A 67 -4.13 -2.29 11.07
CA ALA A 67 -3.95 -2.60 9.66
C ALA A 67 -5.25 -2.40 8.86
N SER A 68 -6.38 -2.94 9.33
CA SER A 68 -7.68 -2.71 8.69
C SER A 68 -8.10 -1.25 8.68
N ARG A 69 -7.75 -0.48 9.72
CA ARG A 69 -7.99 0.97 9.75
C ARG A 69 -7.14 1.69 8.70
N LEU A 70 -5.88 1.31 8.55
CA LEU A 70 -5.02 1.86 7.49
C LEU A 70 -5.62 1.56 6.11
N ASP A 71 -6.08 0.34 5.86
CA ASP A 71 -6.73 -0.03 4.59
C ASP A 71 -7.96 0.85 4.32
N CYS A 72 -8.81 1.07 5.33
CA CYS A 72 -9.95 2.00 5.24
C CYS A 72 -9.50 3.42 4.90
N LEU A 73 -8.47 3.94 5.56
CA LEU A 73 -7.99 5.31 5.31
C LEU A 73 -7.42 5.47 3.91
N ILE A 74 -6.67 4.47 3.41
CA ILE A 74 -6.19 4.42 2.02
C ILE A 74 -7.37 4.33 1.04
N ALA A 75 -8.40 3.53 1.35
CA ALA A 75 -9.64 3.42 0.59
C ALA A 75 -10.33 4.75 0.39
N GLY A 76 -10.48 5.50 1.48
CA GLY A 76 -11.21 6.76 1.49
C GLY A 76 -10.35 7.94 1.13
N GLU A 77 -9.13 7.72 0.64
CA GLU A 77 -8.21 8.80 0.31
C GLU A 77 -8.01 9.77 1.49
N ARG A 78 -8.07 9.25 2.73
CA ARG A 78 -7.88 10.00 3.98
C ARG A 78 -6.39 10.15 4.27
N TRP A 79 -5.67 10.78 3.34
CA TRP A 79 -4.22 10.73 3.25
C TRP A 79 -3.48 11.24 4.49
N ASP A 80 -3.96 12.32 5.10
CA ASP A 80 -3.35 12.92 6.30
C ASP A 80 -3.38 12.00 7.52
N ASP A 81 -4.39 11.14 7.62
CA ASP A 81 -4.49 10.16 8.70
C ASP A 81 -3.81 8.85 8.33
N ALA A 82 -3.90 8.44 7.05
CA ALA A 82 -3.21 7.28 6.52
C ALA A 82 -1.69 7.41 6.69
N VAL A 83 -1.09 8.57 6.38
CA VAL A 83 0.36 8.77 6.50
C VAL A 83 0.84 8.66 7.94
N LYS A 84 0.10 9.22 8.91
CA LYS A 84 0.44 9.13 10.33
C LYS A 84 0.42 7.68 10.82
N LEU A 85 -0.64 6.95 10.49
CA LEU A 85 -0.80 5.56 10.90
C LEU A 85 0.21 4.63 10.19
N ALA A 86 0.41 4.79 8.89
CA ALA A 86 1.37 4.00 8.13
C ALA A 86 2.81 4.23 8.60
N ALA A 87 3.20 5.48 8.87
CA ALA A 87 4.52 5.80 9.41
C ALA A 87 4.75 5.13 10.78
N GLN A 88 3.75 5.14 11.66
CA GLN A 88 3.84 4.43 12.94
C GLN A 88 3.97 2.92 12.74
N LEU A 89 3.21 2.33 11.80
CA LEU A 89 3.26 0.90 11.51
C LEU A 89 4.61 0.48 10.89
N CYS A 90 5.26 1.33 10.08
CA CYS A 90 6.63 1.09 9.62
C CYS A 90 7.65 1.03 10.77
N VAL A 91 7.44 1.81 11.84
CA VAL A 91 8.32 1.79 13.02
C VAL A 91 8.05 0.56 13.87
N ASP A 92 6.78 0.24 14.13
CA ASP A 92 6.36 -0.88 14.97
C ASP A 92 6.66 -2.24 14.32
N TYR A 93 6.49 -2.33 12.99
CA TYR A 93 6.59 -3.56 12.20
C TYR A 93 7.48 -3.33 10.98
N PRO A 94 8.79 -3.11 11.19
CA PRO A 94 9.68 -2.66 10.14
C PRO A 94 9.95 -3.72 9.08
N ASP A 95 9.64 -5.00 9.35
CA ASP A 95 9.79 -6.13 8.43
C ASP A 95 8.54 -6.43 7.59
N GLU A 96 7.47 -5.64 7.74
CA GLU A 96 6.25 -5.76 6.95
C GLU A 96 6.26 -4.78 5.77
N SER A 97 6.60 -5.27 4.58
CA SER A 97 6.73 -4.47 3.34
C SER A 97 5.46 -3.67 2.99
N GLY A 98 4.28 -4.22 3.30
CA GLY A 98 2.99 -3.60 3.04
C GLY A 98 2.83 -2.22 3.71
N PHE A 99 3.37 -2.04 4.92
CA PHE A 99 3.28 -0.74 5.61
C PHE A 99 4.16 0.31 4.94
N TRP A 100 5.33 -0.06 4.41
CA TRP A 100 6.19 0.85 3.64
C TRP A 100 5.52 1.28 2.33
N LEU A 101 4.85 0.36 1.64
CA LEU A 101 4.07 0.65 0.44
C LEU A 101 2.92 1.64 0.75
N HIS A 102 2.13 1.39 1.79
CA HIS A 102 1.07 2.31 2.20
C HIS A 102 1.62 3.67 2.64
N ASN A 103 2.74 3.69 3.36
CA ASN A 103 3.36 4.94 3.82
C ASN A 103 3.83 5.80 2.65
N ALA A 104 4.58 5.23 1.70
CA ALA A 104 4.99 5.94 0.49
C ALA A 104 3.79 6.41 -0.34
N TYR A 105 2.77 5.55 -0.49
CA TYR A 105 1.57 5.86 -1.26
C TYR A 105 0.77 7.03 -0.67
N ALA A 106 0.59 7.07 0.65
CA ALA A 106 -0.04 8.16 1.37
C ALA A 106 0.85 9.42 1.41
N THR A 107 2.16 9.26 1.59
CA THR A 107 3.15 10.36 1.61
C THR A 107 3.17 11.14 0.28
N ARG A 108 2.92 10.47 -0.85
CA ARG A 108 2.76 11.15 -2.14
C ARG A 108 1.53 12.08 -2.20
N ARG A 109 0.49 11.81 -1.40
CA ARG A 109 -0.88 12.33 -1.63
C ARG A 109 -1.45 13.20 -0.50
N PHE A 110 -0.90 13.14 0.70
CA PHE A 110 -1.35 13.98 1.81
C PHE A 110 -1.04 15.47 1.58
N GLU A 111 -1.63 16.34 2.39
CA GLU A 111 -1.38 17.78 2.29
C GLU A 111 0.09 18.11 2.60
N GLY A 112 0.82 18.63 1.61
CA GLY A 112 2.26 18.88 1.71
C GLY A 112 3.14 17.69 1.32
N GLY A 113 2.54 16.60 0.83
CA GLY A 113 3.23 15.44 0.26
C GLY A 113 3.89 15.69 -1.09
N SER A 114 4.76 14.77 -1.50
CA SER A 114 5.47 14.83 -2.79
C SER A 114 5.92 13.45 -3.27
N ILE A 115 6.21 13.33 -4.56
CA ILE A 115 6.75 12.09 -5.15
C ILE A 115 8.17 11.86 -4.63
N GLU A 116 8.95 12.92 -4.44
CA GLU A 116 10.28 12.90 -3.86
C GLU A 116 10.25 12.32 -2.45
N ALA A 117 9.35 12.79 -1.58
CA ALA A 117 9.22 12.26 -0.23
C ALA A 117 8.80 10.78 -0.22
N ALA A 118 7.89 10.37 -1.11
CA ALA A 118 7.50 8.97 -1.26
C ALA A 118 8.66 8.09 -1.75
N TYR A 119 9.49 8.61 -2.66
CA TYR A 119 10.69 7.95 -3.15
C TYR A 119 11.73 7.76 -2.04
N GLU A 120 12.01 8.79 -1.22
CA GLU A 120 12.95 8.67 -0.10
C GLU A 120 12.53 7.60 0.91
N ILE A 121 11.22 7.39 1.10
CA ILE A 121 10.69 6.32 1.95
C ILE A 121 10.91 4.94 1.31
N LEU A 122 10.59 4.80 0.01
CA LEU A 122 10.43 3.48 -0.61
C LEU A 122 11.70 2.96 -1.30
N ALA A 123 12.60 3.85 -1.76
CA ALA A 123 13.82 3.44 -2.46
C ALA A 123 14.73 2.54 -1.59
N PRO A 124 14.98 2.83 -0.30
CA PRO A 124 15.75 1.92 0.56
C PRO A 124 15.10 0.55 0.76
N CYS A 125 13.78 0.46 0.59
CA CYS A 125 13.03 -0.79 0.78
C CYS A 125 13.29 -1.81 -0.34
N VAL A 126 13.81 -1.40 -1.50
CA VAL A 126 14.14 -2.33 -2.61
C VAL A 126 15.18 -3.36 -2.17
N GLU A 127 16.22 -2.92 -1.47
CA GLU A 127 17.25 -3.81 -0.93
C GLU A 127 16.76 -4.62 0.26
N ARG A 128 15.87 -4.04 1.08
CA ARG A 128 15.33 -4.68 2.28
C ARG A 128 14.33 -5.80 1.96
N PHE A 129 13.52 -5.64 0.92
CA PHE A 129 12.44 -6.56 0.54
C PHE A 129 12.57 -7.00 -0.92
N PRO A 130 13.65 -7.71 -1.29
CA PRO A 130 13.94 -8.03 -2.69
C PRO A 130 12.90 -8.95 -3.35
N GLU A 131 12.11 -9.69 -2.57
CA GLU A 131 11.03 -10.55 -3.08
C GLU A 131 9.70 -9.80 -3.30
N GLU A 132 9.56 -8.59 -2.75
CA GLU A 132 8.36 -7.76 -2.89
C GLU A 132 8.49 -6.87 -4.13
N TRP A 133 8.17 -7.44 -5.29
CA TRP A 133 8.30 -6.77 -6.58
C TRP A 133 7.54 -5.43 -6.65
N LEU A 134 6.46 -5.26 -5.88
CA LEU A 134 5.64 -4.06 -5.90
C LEU A 134 6.40 -2.83 -5.35
N ILE A 135 7.41 -3.05 -4.50
CA ILE A 135 8.29 -1.97 -4.03
C ILE A 135 9.13 -1.44 -5.19
N ALA A 136 9.90 -2.30 -5.87
CA ALA A 136 10.72 -1.89 -7.02
C ALA A 136 9.86 -1.27 -8.13
N TYR A 137 8.66 -1.82 -8.37
CA TYR A 137 7.71 -1.27 -9.32
C TYR A 137 7.29 0.17 -8.97
N ASN A 138 6.86 0.44 -7.74
CA ASN A 138 6.46 1.79 -7.33
C ASN A 138 7.64 2.78 -7.34
N VAL A 139 8.84 2.33 -6.97
CA VAL A 139 10.06 3.15 -7.09
C VAL A 139 10.31 3.51 -8.57
N ALA A 140 10.10 2.58 -9.50
CA ALA A 140 10.17 2.87 -10.94
C ALA A 140 9.15 3.95 -11.35
N CYS A 141 7.90 3.84 -10.88
CA CYS A 141 6.86 4.84 -11.15
C CYS A 141 7.29 6.24 -10.65
N TYR A 142 7.82 6.33 -9.43
CA TYR A 142 8.29 7.60 -8.88
C TYR A 142 9.46 8.17 -9.67
N LEU A 143 10.47 7.34 -9.99
CA LEU A 143 11.61 7.74 -10.82
C LEU A 143 11.17 8.23 -12.20
N CYS A 144 10.23 7.54 -12.84
CA CYS A 144 9.71 7.95 -14.14
C CYS A 144 8.98 9.31 -14.06
N ARG A 145 8.16 9.52 -13.02
CA ARG A 145 7.50 10.81 -12.76
C ARG A 145 8.47 11.95 -12.45
N MET A 146 9.67 11.63 -11.96
CA MET A 146 10.77 12.58 -11.73
C MET A 146 11.72 12.70 -12.94
N ASP A 147 11.36 12.16 -14.12
CA ASP A 147 12.17 12.16 -15.35
C ASP A 147 13.53 11.44 -15.22
N ARG A 148 13.67 10.54 -14.25
CA ARG A 148 14.85 9.70 -14.02
C ARG A 148 14.72 8.37 -14.76
N LEU A 149 14.53 8.46 -16.08
CA LEU A 149 14.05 7.34 -16.91
C LEU A 149 14.95 6.10 -16.88
N SER A 150 16.27 6.28 -16.97
CA SER A 150 17.20 5.13 -16.93
C SER A 150 17.17 4.37 -15.60
N GLU A 151 16.96 5.09 -14.49
CA GLU A 151 16.82 4.46 -13.18
C GLU A 151 15.47 3.76 -13.04
N ALA A 152 14.41 4.37 -13.59
CA ALA A 152 13.08 3.76 -13.63
C ALA A 152 13.08 2.44 -14.44
N GLU A 153 13.76 2.40 -15.59
CA GLU A 153 13.94 1.16 -16.37
C GLU A 153 14.66 0.07 -15.55
N ALA A 154 15.75 0.43 -14.85
CA ALA A 154 16.47 -0.52 -14.01
C ALA A 154 15.59 -1.08 -12.87
N MET A 155 14.74 -0.25 -12.26
CA MET A 155 13.80 -0.70 -11.23
C MET A 155 12.70 -1.61 -11.79
N LEU A 156 12.22 -1.38 -13.01
CA LEU A 156 11.28 -2.30 -13.66
C LEU A 156 11.92 -3.67 -13.93
N GLU A 157 13.20 -3.71 -14.35
CA GLU A 157 13.92 -4.97 -14.49
C GLU A 157 14.03 -5.73 -13.17
N ILE A 158 14.30 -5.02 -12.06
CA ILE A 158 14.28 -5.64 -10.71
C ILE A 158 12.89 -6.17 -10.37
N ALA A 159 11.83 -5.38 -10.59
CA ALA A 159 10.46 -5.81 -10.31
C ALA A 159 10.10 -7.08 -11.10
N ARG A 160 10.54 -7.20 -12.37
CA ARG A 160 10.29 -8.38 -13.21
C ARG A 160 10.89 -9.67 -12.64
N LEU A 161 11.99 -9.61 -11.89
CA LEU A 161 12.64 -10.80 -11.32
C LEU A 161 11.70 -11.60 -10.39
N SER A 162 10.81 -10.91 -9.66
CA SER A 162 9.88 -11.54 -8.73
C SER A 162 8.40 -11.38 -9.10
N GLY A 163 8.05 -10.35 -9.87
CA GLY A 163 6.67 -10.09 -10.32
C GLY A 163 6.33 -10.71 -11.67
N ALA A 164 7.32 -11.07 -12.48
CA ALA A 164 7.19 -11.69 -13.80
C ALA A 164 6.16 -10.96 -14.70
N GLU A 165 5.30 -11.71 -15.39
CA GLU A 165 4.32 -11.20 -16.36
C GLU A 165 3.38 -10.11 -15.79
N ARG A 166 3.09 -10.15 -14.49
CA ARG A 166 2.23 -9.16 -13.82
C ARG A 166 2.79 -7.75 -13.91
N VAL A 167 4.11 -7.60 -13.85
CA VAL A 167 4.79 -6.30 -13.96
C VAL A 167 4.54 -5.69 -15.35
N ASP A 168 4.64 -6.51 -16.39
CA ASP A 168 4.47 -6.05 -17.76
C ASP A 168 3.01 -5.73 -18.09
N GLU A 169 2.06 -6.47 -17.53
CA GLU A 169 0.63 -6.15 -17.64
C GLU A 169 0.31 -4.80 -17.01
N LEU A 170 0.76 -4.55 -15.78
CA LEU A 170 0.52 -3.30 -15.07
C LEU A 170 1.22 -2.12 -15.74
N ALA A 171 2.48 -2.27 -16.14
CA ALA A 171 3.27 -1.19 -16.73
C ALA A 171 2.69 -0.64 -18.06
N LYS A 172 1.97 -1.49 -18.81
CA LYS A 172 1.30 -1.09 -20.06
C LYS A 172 0.19 -0.06 -19.83
N GLU A 173 -0.45 -0.09 -18.66
CA GLU A 173 -1.61 0.75 -18.34
C GLU A 173 -1.29 1.83 -17.30
N ASP A 174 -0.22 1.68 -16.52
CA ASP A 174 0.24 2.65 -15.53
C ASP A 174 0.80 3.97 -16.10
N GLU A 175 0.01 5.04 -15.96
CA GLU A 175 0.35 6.37 -16.44
C GLU A 175 1.61 6.96 -15.84
N ASP A 176 2.01 6.53 -14.63
CA ASP A 176 3.25 7.00 -14.04
C ASP A 176 4.47 6.51 -14.86
N LEU A 177 4.31 5.46 -15.66
CA LEU A 177 5.32 4.87 -16.53
C LEU A 177 5.17 5.27 -18.01
N SER A 178 4.29 6.22 -18.35
CA SER A 178 3.98 6.55 -19.75
C SER A 178 5.21 7.00 -20.55
N ALA A 179 6.19 7.65 -19.92
CA ALA A 179 7.41 8.12 -20.58
C ALA A 179 8.36 6.97 -20.99
N LEU A 180 8.21 5.78 -20.40
CA LEU A 180 8.97 4.58 -20.75
C LEU A 180 8.29 3.73 -21.82
N ARG A 181 7.00 3.98 -22.10
CA ARG A 181 6.31 3.30 -23.20
C ARG A 181 6.88 3.84 -24.51
N LYS A 182 7.69 3.02 -25.17
CA LYS A 182 8.18 3.33 -26.52
C LYS A 182 6.95 3.60 -27.41
N LEU A 183 6.94 4.76 -28.07
CA LEU A 183 5.95 5.16 -29.08
C LEU A 183 5.78 4.07 -30.15
#